data_AF-A0A8E7AXT8-F1
#
_entry.id   AF-A0A8E7AXT8-F1
#
_cell.length_a   1.000
_cell.length_b   1.000
_cell.length_c   1.000
_cell.angle_alpha   90.00
_cell.angle_beta   90.00
_cell.angle_gamma   90.00
#
_symmetry.space_group_name_H-M   'P 1'
#
loop_
_entity.id
_entity.type
_entity.pdbx_description
1 polymer ?
#
loop_
_entity_poly.entity_id
_entity_poly.type
_entity_poly.pdbx_seq_one_letter_code
_entity_poly.pdbx_strand_id
1 'polypeptide(L)'
;MKIGAILPVLAIILLSIMTIGVVAEENVTGSGWYDQGLAAFESENYEEAVSNFLKAVEENPEDEQALFKLGGSYLMSGDVESALYAFQNVTTINPENGNAWSNIGMIYLVGKEKPDPVPALEALTQAVEYTPDDAGIWINKGIAHLLNTESDLALESFNKAIEIMSDSSRAYYWKGITLSDLGQPEESLEAYTKAIELNPQFKDALYAKGIAESALGKFDEAEATFNEVLTIEGDYSEPFLTVGSDSDVWDRKGRILFEVRSNPDEALVAFNKAIELNPANANALYYKGRVLYDQDDLTGAISAFDEAIAADPTMGVAHYWKGQVYIDQSDRSGAITEFRTATELNPGLADAWYYLGGLLSDEGSYEEATTSLDKMIEIRPDLADPYYLKGLTQYQLGNYQDAEDSLEQATMLNSTQMTDDDRSKAFYTLGLSKVQNDDNQGASEAFAEAVVLNASNAVAWNDYGVVLNELDNHDEALKAFEEAIGISAENAEFHYNLGTTLNSLEKPEEAIASFDKAIEIEPSPRAYLAKGMALLILENYEEALGAFESAIALDDTKADLWAQKALTLYKLNRTDEALAAINKALSYDESWQYALDLKALIENPESGNTTELQSDAPALEMNESEESSENSN
;
A
#
# COMPACT_ATOMS: atom_id res chain seq x y z
N MET A 1 -21.27 -3.11 -4.37
CA MET A 1 -22.36 -4.08 -4.03
C MET A 1 -23.18 -4.40 -5.27
N LYS A 2 -23.28 -5.70 -5.62
CA LYS A 2 -24.26 -6.17 -6.61
C LYS A 2 -25.63 -6.23 -5.93
N ILE A 3 -26.56 -5.44 -6.45
CA ILE A 3 -27.96 -5.36 -6.03
C ILE A 3 -28.60 -6.73 -6.29
N GLY A 4 -28.92 -7.43 -5.21
CA GLY A 4 -29.55 -8.74 -5.25
C GLY A 4 -30.38 -8.91 -3.98
N ALA A 5 -31.69 -9.01 -4.18
CA ALA A 5 -32.76 -9.16 -3.21
C ALA A 5 -33.21 -7.86 -2.53
N ILE A 6 -34.36 -7.31 -2.99
CA ILE A 6 -35.59 -7.09 -2.21
C ILE A 6 -36.74 -6.77 -3.20
N LEU A 7 -37.72 -7.67 -3.31
CA LEU A 7 -39.14 -7.36 -3.55
C LEU A 7 -39.85 -7.79 -2.25
N PRO A 8 -40.82 -7.06 -1.66
CA PRO A 8 -41.74 -6.10 -2.28
C PRO A 8 -41.83 -4.77 -1.49
N VAL A 9 -41.17 -3.71 -1.97
CA VAL A 9 -41.35 -2.34 -1.44
C VAL A 9 -41.95 -1.38 -2.49
N LEU A 10 -42.01 -1.84 -3.75
CA LEU A 10 -42.52 -1.07 -4.90
C LEU A 10 -43.96 -0.59 -4.74
N ALA A 11 -44.83 -1.36 -4.08
CA ALA A 11 -46.23 -1.00 -3.89
C ALA A 11 -46.45 0.16 -2.90
N ILE A 12 -45.56 0.35 -1.92
CA ILE A 12 -45.68 1.40 -0.90
C ILE A 12 -45.05 2.72 -1.39
N ILE A 13 -43.97 2.64 -2.18
CA ILE A 13 -43.30 3.83 -2.75
C ILE A 13 -44.15 4.47 -3.87
N LEU A 14 -44.90 3.67 -4.64
CA LEU A 14 -45.83 4.19 -5.65
C LEU A 14 -47.02 4.95 -5.03
N LEU A 15 -47.42 4.63 -3.79
CA LEU A 15 -48.56 5.27 -3.10
C LEU A 15 -48.28 6.70 -2.62
N SER A 16 -47.03 7.05 -2.26
CA SER A 16 -46.70 8.39 -1.75
C SER A 16 -46.45 9.43 -2.85
N ILE A 17 -46.02 8.99 -4.04
CA ILE A 17 -45.63 9.88 -5.15
C ILE A 17 -46.84 10.35 -5.98
N MET A 18 -47.96 9.61 -6.00
CA MET A 18 -49.09 9.89 -6.90
C MET A 18 -50.24 10.74 -6.29
N THR A 19 -50.04 11.35 -5.11
CA THR A 19 -51.12 12.12 -4.45
C THR A 19 -51.34 13.54 -5.01
N ILE A 20 -50.57 14.00 -6.01
CA ILE A 20 -50.79 15.31 -6.64
C ILE A 20 -51.05 15.10 -8.13
N GLY A 21 -52.32 14.98 -8.52
CA GLY A 21 -52.69 14.86 -9.92
C GLY A 21 -54.08 14.30 -10.20
N VAL A 22 -55.06 14.49 -9.31
CA VAL A 22 -56.47 14.28 -9.67
C VAL A 22 -57.16 15.64 -9.70
N VAL A 23 -56.94 16.38 -10.80
CA VAL A 23 -57.85 17.45 -11.19
C VAL A 23 -58.70 16.89 -12.31
N ALA A 24 -59.98 16.74 -11.99
CA ALA A 24 -61.02 16.30 -12.91
C ALA A 24 -61.19 17.35 -14.03
N GLU A 25 -60.95 16.95 -15.27
CA GLU A 25 -61.63 17.57 -16.41
C GLU A 25 -62.86 16.71 -16.74
N GLU A 26 -64.04 17.24 -16.41
CA GLU A 26 -65.32 16.69 -16.85
C GLU A 26 -65.44 16.85 -18.37
N ASN A 27 -65.28 15.75 -19.10
CA ASN A 27 -65.96 15.57 -20.39
C ASN A 27 -66.52 14.15 -20.44
N VAL A 28 -67.84 14.06 -20.25
CA VAL A 28 -68.62 12.83 -20.24
C VAL A 28 -68.68 12.25 -21.65
N THR A 29 -67.80 11.29 -21.95
CA THR A 29 -67.96 10.38 -23.11
C THR A 29 -67.62 8.92 -22.80
N GLY A 30 -67.47 8.53 -21.53
CA GLY A 30 -67.11 7.17 -21.14
C GLY A 30 -68.29 6.18 -21.22
N SER A 31 -68.02 4.95 -21.64
CA SER A 31 -68.94 3.84 -21.42
C SER A 31 -69.14 3.59 -19.92
N GLY A 32 -70.22 2.90 -19.53
CA GLY A 32 -70.48 2.60 -18.12
C GLY A 32 -69.35 1.82 -17.42
N TRP A 33 -68.40 1.26 -18.18
CA TRP A 33 -67.20 0.61 -17.67
C TRP A 33 -66.12 1.58 -17.19
N TYR A 34 -65.97 2.76 -17.81
CA TYR A 34 -64.98 3.75 -17.36
C TYR A 34 -65.30 4.26 -15.95
N ASP A 35 -66.56 4.64 -15.69
CA ASP A 35 -67.00 5.12 -14.38
C ASP A 35 -66.90 4.03 -13.30
N GLN A 36 -67.18 2.77 -13.66
CA GLN A 36 -66.99 1.62 -12.76
C GLN A 36 -65.51 1.38 -12.47
N GLY A 37 -64.64 1.56 -13.46
CA GLY A 37 -63.19 1.48 -13.28
C GLY A 37 -62.68 2.57 -12.34
N LEU A 38 -63.17 3.80 -12.49
CA LEU A 38 -62.79 4.91 -11.61
C LEU A 38 -63.25 4.68 -10.17
N ALA A 39 -64.49 4.24 -9.96
CA ALA A 39 -65.01 3.92 -8.64
C ALA A 39 -64.22 2.78 -7.95
N ALA A 40 -63.83 1.76 -8.72
CA ALA A 40 -62.99 0.67 -8.22
C ALA A 40 -61.58 1.16 -7.88
N PHE A 41 -60.99 2.02 -8.71
CA PHE A 41 -59.67 2.63 -8.48
C PHE A 41 -59.65 3.49 -7.20
N GLU A 42 -60.67 4.32 -7.00
CA GLU A 42 -60.85 5.15 -5.80
C GLU A 42 -61.09 4.31 -4.54
N SER A 43 -61.64 3.10 -4.69
CA SER A 43 -61.82 2.14 -3.60
C SER A 43 -60.58 1.26 -3.38
N GLU A 44 -59.46 1.57 -4.03
CA GLU A 44 -58.20 0.81 -4.02
C GLU A 44 -58.34 -0.65 -4.49
N ASN A 45 -59.44 -0.98 -5.18
CA ASN A 45 -59.64 -2.29 -5.79
C ASN A 45 -59.06 -2.31 -7.20
N TYR A 46 -57.73 -2.34 -7.27
CA TYR A 46 -57.00 -2.17 -8.54
C TYR A 46 -57.24 -3.31 -9.54
N GLU A 47 -57.49 -4.55 -9.09
CA GLU A 47 -57.83 -5.67 -9.99
C GLU A 47 -59.18 -5.42 -10.70
N GLU A 48 -60.18 -4.93 -9.96
CA GLU A 48 -61.48 -4.58 -10.52
C GLU A 48 -61.37 -3.32 -11.41
N ALA A 49 -60.56 -2.34 -11.02
CA ALA A 49 -60.26 -1.16 -11.83
C ALA A 49 -59.64 -1.55 -13.18
N VAL A 50 -58.61 -2.41 -13.18
CA VAL A 50 -58.01 -2.98 -14.39
C VAL A 50 -59.07 -3.64 -15.25
N SER A 51 -59.91 -4.52 -14.68
CA SER A 51 -60.94 -5.24 -15.45
C SER A 51 -61.94 -4.29 -16.13
N ASN A 52 -62.37 -3.25 -15.44
CA ASN A 52 -63.34 -2.30 -15.95
C ASN A 52 -62.73 -1.32 -16.96
N PHE A 53 -61.53 -0.79 -16.72
CA PHE A 53 -60.84 0.05 -17.70
C PHE A 53 -60.44 -0.73 -18.95
N LEU A 54 -60.05 -2.02 -18.83
CA LEU A 54 -59.76 -2.85 -20.00
C LEU A 54 -61.00 -3.01 -20.90
N LYS A 55 -62.20 -3.23 -20.33
CA LYS A 55 -63.45 -3.26 -21.10
C LYS A 55 -63.78 -1.92 -21.76
N ALA A 56 -63.49 -0.80 -21.07
CA ALA A 56 -63.67 0.53 -21.66
C ALA A 56 -62.76 0.72 -22.89
N VAL A 57 -61.51 0.28 -22.80
CA VAL A 57 -60.54 0.28 -23.92
C VAL A 57 -60.93 -0.71 -25.02
N GLU A 58 -61.51 -1.87 -24.71
CA GLU A 58 -62.03 -2.81 -25.72
C GLU A 58 -63.19 -2.22 -26.53
N GLU A 59 -64.07 -1.44 -25.89
CA GLU A 59 -65.17 -0.74 -26.56
C GLU A 59 -64.68 0.45 -27.38
N ASN A 60 -63.62 1.13 -26.92
CA ASN A 60 -62.97 2.22 -27.64
C ASN A 60 -61.43 2.17 -27.48
N PRO A 61 -60.71 1.52 -28.41
CA PRO A 61 -59.26 1.37 -28.32
C PRO A 61 -58.45 2.68 -28.41
N GLU A 62 -59.06 3.76 -28.86
CA GLU A 62 -58.45 5.09 -28.95
C GLU A 62 -58.83 5.99 -27.75
N ASP A 63 -59.49 5.44 -26.71
CA ASP A 63 -59.80 6.18 -25.49
C ASP A 63 -58.53 6.40 -24.64
N GLU A 64 -57.91 7.55 -24.85
CA GLU A 64 -56.71 8.00 -24.16
C GLU A 64 -56.87 7.98 -22.62
N GLN A 65 -58.02 8.45 -22.11
CA GLN A 65 -58.24 8.56 -20.67
C GLN A 65 -58.41 7.18 -20.03
N ALA A 66 -59.13 6.28 -20.70
CA ALA A 66 -59.28 4.89 -20.25
C ALA A 66 -57.93 4.16 -20.26
N LEU A 67 -57.12 4.33 -21.31
CA LEU A 67 -55.77 3.76 -21.40
C LEU A 67 -54.82 4.30 -20.32
N PHE A 68 -54.86 5.61 -20.05
CA PHE A 68 -54.05 6.21 -19.00
C PHE A 68 -54.43 5.68 -17.61
N LYS A 69 -55.72 5.61 -17.30
CA LYS A 69 -56.21 5.05 -16.04
C LYS A 69 -55.96 3.55 -15.92
N LEU A 70 -56.01 2.81 -17.03
CA LEU A 70 -55.63 1.40 -17.10
C LEU A 70 -54.14 1.22 -16.75
N GLY A 71 -53.26 2.03 -17.35
CA GLY A 71 -51.83 2.03 -17.03
C GLY A 71 -51.54 2.30 -15.56
N GLY A 72 -52.20 3.31 -14.98
CA GLY A 72 -52.11 3.60 -13.55
C GLY A 72 -52.63 2.45 -12.68
N SER A 73 -53.72 1.80 -13.08
CA SER A 73 -54.29 0.64 -12.34
C SER A 73 -53.35 -0.56 -12.37
N TYR A 74 -52.72 -0.83 -13.52
CA TYR A 74 -51.70 -1.86 -13.65
C TYR A 74 -50.49 -1.61 -12.75
N LEU A 75 -50.01 -0.37 -12.63
CA LEU A 75 -48.94 -0.02 -11.69
C LEU A 75 -49.34 -0.32 -10.25
N MET A 76 -50.55 0.06 -9.86
CA MET A 76 -51.04 -0.16 -8.50
C MET A 76 -51.27 -1.65 -8.19
N SER A 77 -51.58 -2.47 -9.18
CA SER A 77 -51.64 -3.94 -9.06
C SER A 77 -50.27 -4.63 -9.20
N GLY A 78 -49.19 -3.89 -9.47
CA GLY A 78 -47.83 -4.42 -9.63
C GLY A 78 -47.51 -5.03 -11.00
N ASP A 79 -48.39 -4.87 -11.99
CA ASP A 79 -48.17 -5.35 -13.37
C ASP A 79 -47.49 -4.26 -14.21
N VAL A 80 -46.18 -4.12 -14.01
CA VAL A 80 -45.39 -3.04 -14.61
C VAL A 80 -45.32 -3.12 -16.14
N GLU A 81 -45.23 -4.34 -16.70
CA GLU A 81 -45.13 -4.51 -18.16
C GLU A 81 -46.44 -4.10 -18.85
N SER A 82 -47.59 -4.49 -18.30
CA SER A 82 -48.88 -4.06 -18.83
C SER A 82 -49.09 -2.55 -18.65
N ALA A 83 -48.63 -1.97 -17.53
CA ALA A 83 -48.65 -0.53 -17.33
C ALA A 83 -47.83 0.21 -18.39
N LEU A 84 -46.59 -0.22 -18.63
CA LEU A 84 -45.71 0.36 -19.64
C LEU A 84 -46.37 0.34 -21.02
N TYR A 85 -46.94 -0.80 -21.39
CA TYR A 85 -47.66 -0.96 -22.66
C TYR A 85 -48.87 -0.01 -22.76
N ALA A 86 -49.66 0.11 -21.70
CA ALA A 86 -50.81 1.02 -21.67
C ALA A 86 -50.38 2.49 -21.85
N PHE A 87 -49.34 2.95 -21.16
CA PHE A 87 -48.83 4.31 -21.33
C PHE A 87 -48.18 4.55 -22.69
N GLN A 88 -47.49 3.57 -23.27
CA GLN A 88 -46.96 3.67 -24.64
C GLN A 88 -48.08 3.82 -25.69
N ASN A 89 -49.23 3.16 -25.48
CA ASN A 89 -50.40 3.36 -26.32
C ASN A 89 -50.97 4.77 -26.16
N VAL A 90 -51.03 5.30 -24.94
CA VAL A 90 -51.42 6.71 -24.70
C VAL A 90 -50.53 7.66 -25.51
N THR A 91 -49.20 7.50 -25.44
CA THR A 91 -48.26 8.36 -26.19
C THR A 91 -48.29 8.13 -27.71
N THR A 92 -48.79 6.97 -28.17
CA THR A 92 -48.99 6.71 -29.61
C THR A 92 -50.22 7.44 -30.14
N ILE A 93 -51.29 7.50 -29.34
CA ILE A 93 -52.54 8.20 -29.68
C ILE A 93 -52.37 9.71 -29.53
N ASN A 94 -51.76 10.13 -28.41
CA ASN A 94 -51.49 11.51 -28.07
C ASN A 94 -50.01 11.69 -27.65
N PRO A 95 -49.11 11.99 -28.61
CA PRO A 95 -47.70 12.24 -28.32
C PRO A 95 -47.45 13.43 -27.38
N GLU A 96 -48.42 14.34 -27.22
CA GLU A 96 -48.31 15.52 -26.36
C GLU A 96 -48.72 15.23 -24.90
N ASN A 97 -49.09 13.98 -24.56
CA ASN A 97 -49.43 13.62 -23.19
C ASN A 97 -48.16 13.48 -22.32
N GLY A 98 -47.72 14.59 -21.74
CA GLY A 98 -46.54 14.63 -20.87
C GLY A 98 -46.65 13.76 -19.62
N ASN A 99 -47.86 13.53 -19.10
CA ASN A 99 -48.07 12.68 -17.93
C ASN A 99 -47.85 11.19 -18.26
N ALA A 100 -48.24 10.74 -19.46
CA ALA A 100 -47.98 9.37 -19.91
C ALA A 100 -46.48 9.16 -20.13
N TRP A 101 -45.81 10.12 -20.78
CA TRP A 101 -44.35 10.13 -20.89
C TRP A 101 -43.64 10.11 -19.53
N SER A 102 -44.12 10.89 -18.56
CA SER A 102 -43.60 10.89 -17.18
C SER A 102 -43.72 9.52 -16.53
N ASN A 103 -44.88 8.86 -16.65
CA ASN A 103 -45.09 7.52 -16.12
C ASN A 103 -44.19 6.48 -16.81
N ILE A 104 -44.01 6.55 -18.13
CA ILE A 104 -43.05 5.70 -18.85
C ILE A 104 -41.64 5.90 -18.28
N GLY A 105 -41.21 7.15 -18.14
CA GLY A 105 -39.92 7.49 -17.55
C GLY A 105 -39.73 6.91 -16.16
N MET A 106 -40.71 7.12 -15.28
CA MET A 106 -40.72 6.55 -13.94
C MET A 106 -40.65 5.02 -13.95
N ILE A 107 -41.39 4.34 -14.83
CA ILE A 107 -41.35 2.87 -14.95
C ILE A 107 -39.94 2.38 -15.30
N TYR A 108 -39.24 3.05 -16.20
CA TYR A 108 -37.86 2.69 -16.51
C TYR A 108 -36.90 2.94 -15.34
N LEU A 109 -37.20 3.88 -14.44
CA LEU A 109 -36.37 4.14 -13.26
C LEU A 109 -36.67 3.22 -12.06
N VAL A 110 -37.95 2.95 -11.73
CA VAL A 110 -38.33 2.13 -10.55
C VAL A 110 -39.05 0.83 -10.87
N GLY A 111 -39.75 0.73 -12.01
CA GLY A 111 -40.64 -0.39 -12.29
C GLY A 111 -39.92 -1.69 -12.65
N LYS A 112 -38.62 -1.61 -13.01
CA LYS A 112 -37.82 -2.74 -13.46
C LYS A 112 -36.88 -3.24 -12.37
N GLU A 113 -36.39 -4.48 -12.52
CA GLU A 113 -35.40 -5.07 -11.61
C GLU A 113 -34.12 -4.20 -11.51
N LYS A 114 -33.78 -3.51 -12.60
CA LYS A 114 -32.69 -2.52 -12.65
C LYS A 114 -33.18 -1.25 -13.33
N PRO A 115 -32.84 -0.07 -12.81
CA PRO A 115 -33.10 1.20 -13.50
C PRO A 115 -32.45 1.21 -14.88
N ASP A 116 -33.17 1.71 -15.87
CA ASP A 116 -32.70 1.88 -17.25
C ASP A 116 -32.75 3.37 -17.60
N PRO A 117 -31.67 4.14 -17.33
CA PRO A 117 -31.73 5.59 -17.37
C PRO A 117 -31.87 6.15 -18.79
N VAL A 118 -31.44 5.41 -19.83
CA VAL A 118 -31.49 5.88 -21.22
C VAL A 118 -32.95 6.04 -21.73
N PRO A 119 -33.79 4.99 -21.76
CA PRO A 119 -35.19 5.14 -22.14
C PRO A 119 -35.99 5.98 -21.12
N ALA A 120 -35.57 6.01 -19.85
CA ALA A 120 -36.14 6.94 -18.88
C ALA A 120 -35.91 8.40 -19.31
N LEU A 121 -34.69 8.77 -19.69
CA LEU A 121 -34.34 10.11 -20.15
C LEU A 121 -35.04 10.49 -21.45
N GLU A 122 -35.18 9.56 -22.39
CA GLU A 122 -35.95 9.78 -23.63
C GLU A 122 -37.40 10.17 -23.30
N ALA A 123 -38.07 9.36 -22.47
CA ALA A 123 -39.45 9.60 -22.05
C ALA A 123 -39.58 10.89 -21.22
N LEU A 124 -38.70 11.12 -20.25
CA LEU A 124 -38.74 12.31 -19.38
C LEU A 124 -38.41 13.59 -20.14
N THR A 125 -37.62 13.51 -21.21
CA THR A 125 -37.37 14.65 -22.10
C THR A 125 -38.64 15.05 -22.86
N GLN A 126 -39.41 14.08 -23.35
CA GLN A 126 -40.73 14.35 -23.92
C GLN A 126 -41.71 14.86 -22.84
N ALA A 127 -41.66 14.29 -21.63
CA ALA A 127 -42.53 14.71 -20.54
C ALA A 127 -42.35 16.19 -20.17
N VAL A 128 -41.12 16.70 -20.05
CA VAL A 128 -40.86 18.12 -19.75
C VAL A 128 -41.12 19.05 -20.94
N GLU A 129 -41.13 18.53 -22.17
CA GLU A 129 -41.49 19.32 -23.36
C GLU A 129 -42.98 19.69 -23.34
N TYR A 130 -43.84 18.76 -22.91
CA TYR A 130 -45.29 18.95 -22.90
C TYR A 130 -45.85 19.37 -21.53
N THR A 131 -45.18 19.03 -20.43
CA THR A 131 -45.56 19.40 -19.06
C THR A 131 -44.36 20.04 -18.33
N PRO A 132 -43.90 21.24 -18.74
CA PRO A 132 -42.70 21.85 -18.17
C PRO A 132 -42.88 22.35 -16.73
N ASP A 133 -44.11 22.56 -16.27
CA ASP A 133 -44.42 23.15 -14.96
C ASP A 133 -44.66 22.10 -13.85
N ASP A 134 -44.33 20.83 -14.10
CA ASP A 134 -44.40 19.76 -13.09
C ASP A 134 -43.02 19.46 -12.51
N ALA A 135 -42.81 19.85 -11.25
CA ALA A 135 -41.56 19.64 -10.53
C ALA A 135 -41.18 18.15 -10.39
N GLY A 136 -42.16 17.24 -10.31
CA GLY A 136 -41.93 15.81 -10.17
C GLY A 136 -41.24 15.21 -11.40
N ILE A 137 -41.60 15.68 -12.60
CA ILE A 137 -40.97 15.26 -13.86
C ILE A 137 -39.51 15.69 -13.90
N TRP A 138 -39.21 16.94 -13.50
CA TRP A 138 -37.84 17.43 -13.41
C TRP A 138 -37.00 16.70 -12.37
N ILE A 139 -37.57 16.33 -11.22
CA ILE A 139 -36.89 15.47 -10.23
C ILE A 139 -36.55 14.12 -10.85
N ASN A 140 -37.51 13.44 -11.47
CA ASN A 140 -37.27 12.14 -12.11
C ASN A 140 -36.24 12.25 -13.23
N LYS A 141 -36.28 13.32 -14.02
CA LYS A 141 -35.28 13.59 -15.08
C LYS A 141 -33.89 13.79 -14.50
N GLY A 142 -33.77 14.53 -13.39
CA GLY A 142 -32.51 14.71 -12.69
C GLY A 142 -31.95 13.39 -12.14
N ILE A 143 -32.80 12.53 -11.58
CA ILE A 143 -32.42 11.19 -11.10
C ILE A 143 -31.94 10.34 -12.28
N ALA A 144 -32.64 10.38 -13.42
CA ALA A 144 -32.25 9.66 -14.61
C ALA A 144 -30.88 10.12 -15.15
N HIS A 145 -30.60 11.42 -15.18
CA HIS A 145 -29.29 11.97 -15.52
C HIS A 145 -28.21 11.50 -14.54
N LEU A 146 -28.49 11.54 -13.23
CA LEU A 146 -27.54 11.09 -12.21
C LEU A 146 -27.19 9.60 -12.37
N LEU A 147 -28.19 8.75 -12.60
CA LEU A 147 -27.98 7.32 -12.89
C LEU A 147 -27.26 7.08 -14.22
N ASN A 148 -27.33 8.04 -15.15
CA ASN A 148 -26.57 8.05 -16.40
C ASN A 148 -25.19 8.73 -16.27
N THR A 149 -24.73 9.05 -15.06
CA THR A 149 -23.44 9.74 -14.78
C THR A 149 -23.33 11.15 -15.37
N GLU A 150 -24.45 11.84 -15.53
CA GLU A 150 -24.56 13.20 -16.10
C GLU A 150 -24.89 14.23 -15.01
N SER A 151 -24.00 14.40 -14.04
CA SER A 151 -24.26 15.14 -12.80
C SER A 151 -24.54 16.63 -12.99
N ASP A 152 -23.92 17.28 -13.98
CA ASP A 152 -24.24 18.67 -14.33
C ASP A 152 -25.70 18.84 -14.80
N LEU A 153 -26.17 17.94 -15.67
CA LEU A 153 -27.54 17.94 -16.19
C LEU A 153 -28.56 17.55 -15.11
N ALA A 154 -28.16 16.67 -14.20
CA ALA A 154 -28.95 16.35 -13.02
C ALA A 154 -29.16 17.59 -12.15
N LEU A 155 -28.09 18.36 -11.88
CA LEU A 155 -28.15 19.58 -11.08
C LEU A 155 -29.04 20.64 -11.74
N GLU A 156 -28.96 20.82 -13.06
CA GLU A 156 -29.88 21.70 -13.80
C GLU A 156 -31.34 21.29 -13.59
N SER A 157 -31.63 19.99 -13.70
CA SER A 157 -32.98 19.45 -13.54
C SER A 157 -33.52 19.65 -12.13
N PHE A 158 -32.72 19.42 -11.09
CA PHE A 158 -33.13 19.67 -9.70
C PHE A 158 -33.31 21.15 -9.40
N ASN A 159 -32.46 22.03 -9.94
CA ASN A 159 -32.66 23.47 -9.82
C ASN A 159 -33.97 23.92 -10.49
N LYS A 160 -34.33 23.33 -11.63
CA LYS A 160 -35.64 23.58 -12.28
C LYS A 160 -36.81 23.08 -11.45
N ALA A 161 -36.72 21.89 -10.86
CA ALA A 161 -37.73 21.41 -9.94
C ALA A 161 -37.93 22.36 -8.73
N ILE A 162 -36.84 22.90 -8.17
CA ILE A 162 -36.88 23.87 -7.06
C ILE A 162 -37.44 25.23 -7.50
N GLU A 163 -37.18 25.66 -8.73
CA GLU A 163 -37.76 26.88 -9.31
C GLU A 163 -39.29 26.78 -9.41
N ILE A 164 -39.79 25.60 -9.79
CA ILE A 164 -41.23 25.30 -9.89
C ILE A 164 -41.87 25.11 -8.50
N MET A 165 -41.21 24.34 -7.64
CA MET A 165 -41.69 23.97 -6.30
C MET A 165 -40.58 24.19 -5.26
N SER A 166 -40.54 25.40 -4.70
CA SER A 166 -39.49 25.84 -3.79
C SER A 166 -39.50 25.16 -2.41
N ASP A 167 -40.56 24.44 -2.07
CA ASP A 167 -40.74 23.68 -0.82
C ASP A 167 -40.57 22.17 -1.01
N SER A 168 -40.04 21.72 -2.15
CA SER A 168 -39.75 20.30 -2.40
C SER A 168 -38.50 19.83 -1.65
N SER A 169 -38.70 19.23 -0.47
CA SER A 169 -37.61 18.59 0.30
C SER A 169 -36.85 17.54 -0.52
N ARG A 170 -37.58 16.80 -1.36
CA ARG A 170 -37.03 15.78 -2.26
C ARG A 170 -36.08 16.36 -3.31
N ALA A 171 -36.43 17.48 -3.94
CA ALA A 171 -35.55 18.13 -4.91
C ALA A 171 -34.26 18.64 -4.26
N TYR A 172 -34.33 19.20 -3.05
CA TYR A 172 -33.15 19.62 -2.29
C TYR A 172 -32.26 18.44 -1.88
N TYR A 173 -32.87 17.32 -1.45
CA TYR A 173 -32.13 16.11 -1.12
C TYR A 173 -31.34 15.59 -2.33
N TRP A 174 -31.99 15.43 -3.48
CA TRP A 174 -31.33 14.96 -4.70
C TRP A 174 -30.29 15.95 -5.23
N LYS A 175 -30.55 17.26 -5.11
CA LYS A 175 -29.54 18.29 -5.35
C LYS A 175 -28.31 18.11 -4.47
N GLY A 176 -28.48 17.81 -3.18
CA GLY A 176 -27.36 17.52 -2.28
C GLY A 176 -26.56 16.31 -2.73
N ILE A 177 -27.23 15.21 -3.11
CA ILE A 177 -26.55 14.02 -3.66
C ILE A 177 -25.73 14.38 -4.90
N THR A 178 -26.29 15.15 -5.83
CA THR A 178 -25.58 15.59 -7.04
C THR A 178 -24.40 16.50 -6.74
N LEU A 179 -24.53 17.42 -5.78
CA LEU A 179 -23.43 18.30 -5.37
C LEU A 179 -22.28 17.51 -4.71
N SER A 180 -22.60 16.48 -3.93
CA SER A 180 -21.60 15.55 -3.39
C SER A 180 -20.82 14.85 -4.51
N ASP A 181 -21.51 14.36 -5.54
CA ASP A 181 -20.90 13.70 -6.71
C ASP A 181 -20.02 14.66 -7.54
N LEU A 182 -20.41 15.93 -7.61
CA LEU A 182 -19.60 17.01 -8.21
C LEU A 182 -18.42 17.48 -7.35
N GLY A 183 -18.22 16.89 -6.16
CA GLY A 183 -17.13 17.26 -5.25
C GLY A 183 -17.34 18.61 -4.56
N GLN A 184 -18.60 18.99 -4.31
CA GLN A 184 -19.02 20.23 -3.64
C GLN A 184 -19.67 19.92 -2.27
N PRO A 185 -18.90 19.51 -1.25
CA PRO A 185 -19.44 19.00 0.00
C PRO A 185 -20.11 20.08 0.87
N GLU A 186 -19.66 21.34 0.80
CA GLU A 186 -20.29 22.45 1.52
C GLU A 186 -21.69 22.76 0.98
N GLU A 187 -21.82 22.94 -0.34
CA GLU A 187 -23.11 23.21 -0.98
C GLU A 187 -24.06 22.01 -0.86
N SER A 188 -23.52 20.79 -0.87
CA SER A 188 -24.26 19.57 -0.59
C SER A 188 -24.88 19.59 0.81
N LEU A 189 -24.10 19.93 1.84
CA LEU A 189 -24.57 20.06 3.21
C LEU A 189 -25.68 21.12 3.34
N GLU A 190 -25.56 22.26 2.64
CA GLU A 190 -26.60 23.29 2.60
C GLU A 190 -27.91 22.75 1.99
N ALA A 191 -27.81 22.01 0.89
CA ALA A 191 -28.98 21.40 0.24
C ALA A 191 -29.67 20.36 1.13
N TYR A 192 -28.91 19.48 1.81
CA TYR A 192 -29.49 18.54 2.77
C TYR A 192 -30.13 19.25 3.96
N THR A 193 -29.47 20.27 4.50
CA THR A 193 -30.04 21.09 5.58
C THR A 193 -31.37 21.68 5.15
N LYS A 194 -31.45 22.18 3.90
CA LYS A 194 -32.71 22.71 3.38
C LYS A 194 -33.79 21.64 3.21
N ALA A 195 -33.43 20.43 2.78
CA ALA A 195 -34.36 19.31 2.69
C ALA A 195 -34.95 18.97 4.08
N ILE A 196 -34.14 19.00 5.14
CA ILE A 196 -34.55 18.72 6.52
C ILE A 196 -35.38 19.85 7.12
N GLU A 197 -35.06 21.11 6.84
CA GLU A 197 -35.92 22.24 7.24
C GLU A 197 -37.36 22.09 6.70
N LEU A 198 -37.49 21.60 5.46
CA LEU A 198 -38.77 21.40 4.78
C LEU A 198 -39.48 20.12 5.26
N ASN A 199 -38.72 19.05 5.52
CA ASN A 199 -39.22 17.79 6.06
C ASN A 199 -38.28 17.24 7.15
N PRO A 200 -38.54 17.56 8.43
CA PRO A 200 -37.72 17.08 9.55
C PRO A 200 -37.75 15.56 9.79
N GLN A 201 -38.63 14.82 9.13
CA GLN A 201 -38.73 13.37 9.24
C GLN A 201 -38.09 12.66 8.03
N PHE A 202 -37.38 13.40 7.17
CA PHE A 202 -36.76 12.83 5.98
C PHE A 202 -35.47 12.08 6.35
N LYS A 203 -35.64 10.81 6.75
CA LYS A 203 -34.57 9.94 7.26
C LYS A 203 -33.39 9.81 6.29
N ASP A 204 -33.66 9.65 4.99
CA ASP A 204 -32.63 9.59 3.93
C ASP A 204 -31.75 10.85 3.89
N ALA A 205 -32.38 12.04 3.97
CA ALA A 205 -31.68 13.31 3.92
C ALA A 205 -30.89 13.60 5.21
N LEU A 206 -31.37 13.17 6.38
CA LEU A 206 -30.64 13.29 7.64
C LEU A 206 -29.39 12.41 7.63
N TYR A 207 -29.52 11.17 7.16
CA TYR A 207 -28.39 10.27 7.04
C TYR A 207 -27.34 10.82 6.04
N ALA A 208 -27.78 11.30 4.87
CA ALA A 208 -26.88 11.93 3.89
C ALA A 208 -26.20 13.20 4.45
N LYS A 209 -26.93 14.00 5.24
CA LYS A 209 -26.37 15.15 5.97
C LYS A 209 -25.25 14.73 6.92
N GLY A 210 -25.46 13.70 7.74
CA GLY A 210 -24.43 13.20 8.66
C GLY A 210 -23.17 12.70 7.96
N ILE A 211 -23.32 12.11 6.75
CA ILE A 211 -22.17 11.75 5.89
C ILE A 211 -21.42 13.00 5.43
N ALA A 212 -22.14 14.01 4.92
CA ALA A 212 -21.52 15.25 4.45
C ALA A 212 -20.81 16.00 5.59
N GLU A 213 -21.41 16.03 6.78
CA GLU A 213 -20.77 16.58 8.00
C GLU A 213 -19.48 15.83 8.34
N SER A 214 -19.51 14.49 8.29
CA SER A 214 -18.31 13.66 8.53
C SER A 214 -17.20 13.94 7.51
N ALA A 215 -17.55 14.06 6.23
CA ALA A 215 -16.60 14.36 5.15
C ALA A 215 -15.96 15.75 5.30
N LEU A 216 -16.70 16.70 5.87
CA LEU A 216 -16.23 18.05 6.19
C LEU A 216 -15.47 18.13 7.54
N GLY A 217 -15.27 17.00 8.23
CA GLY A 217 -14.62 16.96 9.54
C GLY A 217 -15.47 17.54 10.70
N LYS A 218 -16.77 17.76 10.47
CA LYS A 218 -17.74 18.26 11.47
C LYS A 218 -18.28 17.11 12.31
N PHE A 219 -17.40 16.46 13.07
CA PHE A 219 -17.69 15.19 13.72
C PHE A 219 -18.68 15.30 14.91
N ASP A 220 -18.70 16.43 15.62
CA ASP A 220 -19.69 16.69 16.67
C ASP A 220 -21.11 16.76 16.09
N GLU A 221 -21.26 17.48 14.97
CA GLU A 221 -22.52 17.65 14.25
C GLU A 221 -22.97 16.34 13.60
N ALA A 222 -22.04 15.63 12.93
CA ALA A 222 -22.33 14.35 12.30
C ALA A 222 -22.88 13.32 13.30
N GLU A 223 -22.25 13.20 14.47
CA GLU A 223 -22.72 12.31 15.53
C GLU A 223 -24.12 12.69 16.03
N ALA A 224 -24.38 13.99 16.22
CA ALA A 224 -25.70 14.49 16.62
C ALA A 224 -26.76 14.18 15.55
N THR A 225 -26.45 14.41 14.28
CA THR A 225 -27.32 14.11 13.14
C THR A 225 -27.60 12.60 13.05
N PHE A 226 -26.59 11.72 13.23
CA PHE A 226 -26.80 10.27 13.26
C PHE A 226 -27.68 9.82 14.43
N ASN A 227 -27.54 10.44 15.61
CA ASN A 227 -28.45 10.18 16.71
C ASN A 227 -29.90 10.57 16.37
N GLU A 228 -30.10 11.67 15.65
CA GLU A 228 -31.43 12.11 15.18
C GLU A 228 -32.04 11.09 14.21
N VAL A 229 -31.27 10.58 13.24
CA VAL A 229 -31.71 9.51 12.32
C VAL A 229 -32.28 8.31 13.08
N LEU A 230 -31.61 7.89 14.15
CA LEU A 230 -32.03 6.75 14.98
C LEU A 230 -33.29 7.02 15.83
N THR A 231 -33.75 8.26 15.93
CA THR A 231 -35.01 8.59 16.61
C THR A 231 -36.24 8.52 15.70
N ILE A 232 -36.04 8.49 14.38
CA ILE A 232 -37.14 8.47 13.40
C ILE A 232 -37.55 7.02 13.13
N GLU A 233 -38.78 6.68 13.49
CA GLU A 233 -39.41 5.40 13.17
C GLU A 233 -39.81 5.33 11.70
N GLY A 234 -39.54 4.20 11.04
CA GLY A 234 -39.83 3.97 9.62
C GLY A 234 -38.58 3.68 8.80
N ASP A 235 -38.82 3.15 7.60
CA ASP A 235 -37.78 2.80 6.64
C ASP A 235 -37.35 4.00 5.79
N TYR A 236 -36.13 3.93 5.28
CA TYR A 236 -35.58 4.82 4.26
C TYR A 236 -36.46 4.74 3.01
N SER A 237 -36.83 5.91 2.46
CA SER A 237 -38.02 6.06 1.62
C SER A 237 -37.70 6.27 0.14
N GLU A 238 -36.44 6.53 -0.22
CA GLU A 238 -36.06 6.79 -1.62
C GLU A 238 -35.73 5.48 -2.36
N PRO A 239 -36.44 5.15 -3.46
CA PRO A 239 -36.33 3.86 -4.14
C PRO A 239 -35.03 3.65 -4.93
N PHE A 240 -34.35 4.74 -5.28
CA PHE A 240 -33.27 4.74 -6.26
C PHE A 240 -31.89 4.48 -5.66
N LEU A 241 -31.75 4.76 -4.36
CA LEU A 241 -30.53 4.61 -3.60
C LEU A 241 -30.93 4.13 -2.22
N THR A 242 -30.73 2.85 -1.90
CA THR A 242 -30.66 2.45 -0.49
C THR A 242 -29.36 3.03 0.07
N VAL A 243 -29.37 4.32 0.38
CA VAL A 243 -28.15 5.03 0.81
C VAL A 243 -27.82 4.74 2.26
N GLY A 244 -28.82 4.40 3.08
CA GLY A 244 -28.61 4.11 4.49
C GLY A 244 -29.55 3.05 5.03
N SER A 245 -29.07 2.41 6.08
CA SER A 245 -29.84 1.59 7.01
C SER A 245 -29.47 2.02 8.43
N ASP A 246 -30.29 1.69 9.42
CA ASP A 246 -29.93 1.97 10.81
C ASP A 246 -28.65 1.23 11.23
N SER A 247 -28.35 0.09 10.58
CA SER A 247 -27.05 -0.58 10.67
C SER A 247 -25.91 0.34 10.21
N ASP A 248 -26.04 1.00 9.07
CA ASP A 248 -25.00 1.89 8.53
C ASP A 248 -24.82 3.16 9.37
N VAL A 249 -25.90 3.64 9.99
CA VAL A 249 -25.84 4.75 10.95
C VAL A 249 -24.97 4.36 12.16
N TRP A 250 -25.21 3.17 12.73
CA TRP A 250 -24.42 2.68 13.86
C TRP A 250 -22.96 2.42 13.48
N ASP A 251 -22.67 1.89 12.29
CA ASP A 251 -21.30 1.77 11.76
C ASP A 251 -20.61 3.13 11.70
N ARG A 252 -21.22 4.12 11.04
CA ARG A 252 -20.64 5.48 10.90
C ARG A 252 -20.42 6.15 12.25
N LYS A 253 -21.34 6.00 13.18
CA LYS A 253 -21.18 6.50 14.55
C LYS A 253 -20.02 5.80 15.26
N GLY A 254 -19.91 4.47 15.13
CA GLY A 254 -18.79 3.70 15.69
C GLY A 254 -17.43 4.18 15.18
N ARG A 255 -17.33 4.50 13.89
CA ARG A 255 -16.10 5.04 13.27
C ARG A 255 -15.69 6.39 13.87
N ILE A 256 -16.64 7.30 14.07
CA ILE A 256 -16.37 8.59 14.74
C ILE A 256 -15.83 8.34 16.15
N LEU A 257 -16.48 7.46 16.92
CA LEU A 257 -16.05 7.14 18.28
C LEU A 257 -14.65 6.52 18.33
N PHE A 258 -14.34 5.65 17.37
CA PHE A 258 -13.04 4.99 17.30
C PHE A 258 -11.93 5.94 16.82
N GLU A 259 -12.08 6.50 15.63
CA GLU A 259 -10.99 7.21 14.92
C GLU A 259 -10.81 8.64 15.39
N VAL A 260 -11.87 9.30 15.87
CA VAL A 260 -11.83 10.73 16.25
C VAL A 260 -11.80 10.90 17.77
N ARG A 261 -12.55 10.08 18.51
CA ARG A 261 -12.64 10.21 19.98
C ARG A 261 -11.67 9.30 20.74
N SER A 262 -11.03 8.36 20.04
CA SER A 262 -10.21 7.32 20.67
C SER A 262 -10.95 6.61 21.81
N ASN A 263 -12.24 6.33 21.61
CA ASN A 263 -13.12 5.66 22.57
C ASN A 263 -13.52 4.27 22.05
N PRO A 264 -12.61 3.27 22.16
CA PRO A 264 -12.82 1.94 21.58
C PRO A 264 -14.01 1.19 22.21
N ASP A 265 -14.30 1.42 23.49
CA ASP A 265 -15.38 0.72 24.20
C ASP A 265 -16.77 1.11 23.65
N GLU A 266 -17.03 2.41 23.48
CA GLU A 266 -18.28 2.88 22.89
C GLU A 266 -18.36 2.58 21.39
N ALA A 267 -17.23 2.63 20.69
CA ALA A 267 -17.17 2.22 19.29
C ALA A 267 -17.56 0.75 19.11
N LEU A 268 -17.05 -0.14 19.96
CA LEU A 268 -17.39 -1.56 19.93
C LEU A 268 -18.88 -1.81 20.19
N VAL A 269 -19.50 -1.03 21.09
CA VAL A 269 -20.97 -1.07 21.30
C VAL A 269 -21.71 -0.67 20.03
N ALA A 270 -21.28 0.41 19.36
CA ALA A 270 -21.89 0.86 18.12
C ALA A 270 -21.74 -0.16 16.98
N PHE A 271 -20.54 -0.73 16.78
CA PHE A 271 -20.33 -1.77 15.76
C PHE A 271 -21.14 -3.03 16.03
N ASN A 272 -21.23 -3.48 17.29
CA ASN A 272 -22.08 -4.62 17.63
C ASN A 272 -23.57 -4.32 17.38
N LYS A 273 -24.03 -3.08 17.57
CA LYS A 273 -25.39 -2.68 17.20
C LYS A 273 -25.62 -2.68 15.69
N ALA A 274 -24.64 -2.23 14.91
CA ALA A 274 -24.70 -2.34 13.45
C ALA A 274 -24.82 -3.79 12.99
N ILE A 275 -23.99 -4.69 13.55
CA ILE A 275 -23.98 -6.12 13.24
C ILE A 275 -25.27 -6.82 13.69
N GLU A 276 -25.85 -6.44 14.83
CA GLU A 276 -27.14 -6.96 15.30
C GLU A 276 -28.26 -6.66 14.30
N LEU A 277 -28.26 -5.45 13.72
CA LEU A 277 -29.25 -5.02 12.73
C LEU A 277 -28.98 -5.62 11.35
N ASN A 278 -27.71 -5.74 10.95
CA ASN A 278 -27.29 -6.38 9.72
C ASN A 278 -26.02 -7.21 9.95
N PRO A 279 -26.15 -8.55 10.10
CA PRO A 279 -24.99 -9.43 10.30
C PRO A 279 -23.98 -9.44 9.15
N ALA A 280 -24.36 -8.94 7.97
CA ALA A 280 -23.49 -8.84 6.79
C ALA A 280 -22.94 -7.41 6.58
N ASN A 281 -22.99 -6.53 7.59
CA ASN A 281 -22.33 -5.23 7.50
C ASN A 281 -20.81 -5.39 7.59
N ALA A 282 -20.16 -5.53 6.42
CA ALA A 282 -18.72 -5.74 6.31
C ALA A 282 -17.89 -4.62 6.95
N ASN A 283 -18.32 -3.36 6.84
CA ASN A 283 -17.60 -2.23 7.45
C ASN A 283 -17.62 -2.32 8.98
N ALA A 284 -18.78 -2.58 9.58
CA ALA A 284 -18.89 -2.72 11.03
C ALA A 284 -18.06 -3.90 11.57
N LEU A 285 -18.04 -5.02 10.85
CA LEU A 285 -17.20 -6.19 11.18
C LEU A 285 -15.71 -5.86 11.08
N TYR A 286 -15.31 -5.17 10.01
CA TYR A 286 -13.95 -4.71 9.82
C TYR A 286 -13.47 -3.77 10.93
N TYR A 287 -14.24 -2.73 11.26
CA TYR A 287 -13.86 -1.80 12.32
C TYR A 287 -13.92 -2.45 13.70
N LYS A 288 -14.84 -3.38 13.94
CA LYS A 288 -14.81 -4.22 15.15
C LYS A 288 -13.49 -5.00 15.24
N GLY A 289 -13.02 -5.59 14.14
CA GLY A 289 -11.72 -6.26 14.10
C GLY A 289 -10.56 -5.34 14.46
N ARG A 290 -10.56 -4.10 13.94
CA ARG A 290 -9.55 -3.07 14.29
C ARG A 290 -9.59 -2.68 15.76
N VAL A 291 -10.79 -2.48 16.32
CA VAL A 291 -10.93 -2.18 17.76
C VAL A 291 -10.39 -3.31 18.62
N LEU A 292 -10.68 -4.56 18.27
CA LEU A 292 -10.18 -5.74 19.00
C LEU A 292 -8.66 -5.89 18.87
N TYR A 293 -8.11 -5.57 17.70
CA TYR A 293 -6.66 -5.52 17.48
C TYR A 293 -5.99 -4.49 18.40
N ASP A 294 -6.49 -3.26 18.47
CA ASP A 294 -5.97 -2.21 19.36
C ASP A 294 -6.09 -2.59 20.86
N GLN A 295 -7.01 -3.50 21.20
CA GLN A 295 -7.20 -4.06 22.53
C GLN A 295 -6.34 -5.31 22.81
N ASP A 296 -5.47 -5.70 21.88
CA ASP A 296 -4.63 -6.92 21.95
C ASP A 296 -5.44 -8.24 21.96
N ASP A 297 -6.73 -8.21 21.57
CA ASP A 297 -7.54 -9.40 21.33
C ASP A 297 -7.36 -9.90 19.90
N LEU A 298 -6.18 -10.48 19.64
CA LEU A 298 -5.80 -10.97 18.31
C LEU A 298 -6.74 -12.07 17.77
N THR A 299 -7.31 -12.90 18.65
CA THR A 299 -8.25 -13.96 18.25
C THR A 299 -9.60 -13.37 17.83
N GLY A 300 -10.11 -12.42 18.61
CA GLY A 300 -11.33 -11.68 18.28
C GLY A 300 -11.16 -10.86 17.00
N ALA A 301 -10.00 -10.23 16.81
CA ALA A 301 -9.67 -9.47 15.61
C ALA A 301 -9.72 -10.35 14.35
N ILE A 302 -9.03 -11.50 14.33
CA ILE A 302 -9.07 -12.45 13.19
C ILE A 302 -10.51 -12.89 12.90
N SER A 303 -11.28 -13.26 13.92
CA SER A 303 -12.67 -13.70 13.71
C SER A 303 -13.52 -12.60 13.07
N ALA A 304 -13.37 -11.35 13.52
CA ALA A 304 -14.11 -10.22 12.97
C ALA A 304 -13.66 -9.89 11.53
N PHE A 305 -12.36 -9.97 11.22
CA PHE A 305 -11.86 -9.79 9.85
C PHE A 305 -12.32 -10.91 8.91
N ASP A 306 -12.34 -12.16 9.36
CA ASP A 306 -12.87 -13.29 8.57
C ASP A 306 -14.37 -13.12 8.28
N GLU A 307 -15.14 -12.67 9.26
CA GLU A 307 -16.56 -12.33 9.06
C GLU A 307 -16.73 -11.15 8.09
N ALA A 308 -15.88 -10.12 8.17
CA ALA A 308 -15.89 -8.99 7.25
C ALA A 308 -15.59 -9.42 5.80
N ILE A 309 -14.58 -10.27 5.61
CA ILE A 309 -14.20 -10.85 4.30
C ILE A 309 -15.32 -11.75 3.76
N ALA A 310 -16.00 -12.51 4.62
CA ALA A 310 -17.14 -13.32 4.20
C ALA A 310 -18.32 -12.45 3.73
N ALA A 311 -18.53 -11.29 4.36
CA ALA A 311 -19.56 -10.32 3.99
C ALA A 311 -19.21 -9.52 2.72
N ASP A 312 -17.94 -9.14 2.55
CA ASP A 312 -17.41 -8.50 1.35
C ASP A 312 -16.04 -9.10 0.96
N PRO A 313 -16.02 -10.10 0.04
CA PRO A 313 -14.79 -10.73 -0.42
C PRO A 313 -13.84 -9.80 -1.20
N THR A 314 -14.25 -8.56 -1.50
CA THR A 314 -13.42 -7.57 -2.19
C THR A 314 -12.74 -6.57 -1.24
N MET A 315 -12.96 -6.70 0.07
CA MET A 315 -12.43 -5.80 1.08
C MET A 315 -10.94 -6.07 1.38
N GLY A 316 -10.05 -5.61 0.49
CA GLY A 316 -8.60 -5.79 0.64
C GLY A 316 -8.02 -5.22 1.94
N VAL A 317 -8.63 -4.18 2.51
CA VAL A 317 -8.21 -3.61 3.80
C VAL A 317 -8.38 -4.58 4.97
N ALA A 318 -9.37 -5.49 4.92
CA ALA A 318 -9.54 -6.51 5.98
C ALA A 318 -8.39 -7.54 5.94
N HIS A 319 -7.94 -7.93 4.75
CA HIS A 319 -6.76 -8.77 4.57
C HIS A 319 -5.49 -8.07 5.09
N TYR A 320 -5.30 -6.78 4.81
CA TYR A 320 -4.16 -6.03 5.34
C TYR A 320 -4.10 -6.06 6.87
N TRP A 321 -5.21 -5.75 7.55
CA TRP A 321 -5.24 -5.77 9.01
C TRP A 321 -5.12 -7.18 9.60
N LYS A 322 -5.66 -8.18 8.92
CA LYS A 322 -5.43 -9.58 9.30
C LYS A 322 -3.96 -9.98 9.15
N GLY A 323 -3.26 -9.45 8.13
CA GLY A 323 -1.81 -9.57 7.98
C GLY A 323 -1.04 -8.93 9.14
N GLN A 324 -1.47 -7.76 9.62
CA GLN A 324 -0.90 -7.13 10.83
C GLN A 324 -1.08 -8.01 12.08
N VAL A 325 -2.24 -8.64 12.24
CA VAL A 325 -2.45 -9.60 13.34
C VAL A 325 -1.46 -10.76 13.26
N TYR A 326 -1.19 -11.29 12.07
CA TYR A 326 -0.22 -12.37 11.89
C TYR A 326 1.22 -11.93 12.17
N ILE A 327 1.60 -10.69 11.86
CA ILE A 327 2.88 -10.10 12.28
C ILE A 327 3.03 -10.17 13.80
N ASP A 328 2.01 -9.73 14.55
CA ASP A 328 2.05 -9.72 16.03
C ASP A 328 2.04 -11.14 16.62
N GLN A 329 1.47 -12.10 15.90
CA GLN A 329 1.57 -13.53 16.22
C GLN A 329 2.92 -14.17 15.81
N SER A 330 3.81 -13.41 15.18
CA SER A 330 5.06 -13.89 14.57
C SER A 330 4.86 -14.95 13.48
N ASP A 331 3.68 -15.02 12.87
CA ASP A 331 3.39 -15.88 11.72
C ASP A 331 3.67 -15.13 10.42
N ARG A 332 4.94 -15.14 10.01
CA ARG A 332 5.40 -14.50 8.77
C ARG A 332 4.69 -15.03 7.53
N SER A 333 4.45 -16.35 7.47
CA SER A 333 3.83 -17.01 6.33
C SER A 333 2.36 -16.63 6.15
N GLY A 334 1.63 -16.52 7.27
CA GLY A 334 0.28 -15.98 7.31
C GLY A 334 0.24 -14.52 6.87
N ALA A 335 1.13 -13.69 7.40
CA ALA A 335 1.22 -12.28 7.04
C ALA A 335 1.46 -12.05 5.55
N ILE A 336 2.43 -12.74 4.94
CA ILE A 336 2.71 -12.67 3.49
C ILE A 336 1.48 -13.04 2.67
N THR A 337 0.77 -14.11 3.05
CA THR A 337 -0.43 -14.57 2.34
C THR A 337 -1.53 -13.51 2.36
N GLU A 338 -1.78 -12.90 3.51
CA GLU A 338 -2.81 -11.88 3.66
C GLU A 338 -2.41 -10.57 2.98
N PHE A 339 -1.15 -10.12 3.07
CA PHE A 339 -0.69 -8.91 2.38
C PHE A 339 -0.71 -9.07 0.85
N ARG A 340 -0.34 -10.24 0.31
CA ARG A 340 -0.46 -10.52 -1.12
C ARG A 340 -1.92 -10.47 -1.58
N THR A 341 -2.84 -11.03 -0.78
CA THR A 341 -4.28 -10.93 -1.09
C THR A 341 -4.78 -9.49 -1.01
N ALA A 342 -4.32 -8.72 -0.02
CA ALA A 342 -4.67 -7.31 0.14
C ALA A 342 -4.25 -6.47 -1.06
N THR A 343 -3.04 -6.68 -1.58
CA THR A 343 -2.51 -5.94 -2.74
C THR A 343 -3.14 -6.37 -4.07
N GLU A 344 -3.57 -7.63 -4.19
CA GLU A 344 -4.37 -8.10 -5.34
C GLU A 344 -5.76 -7.45 -5.38
N LEU A 345 -6.44 -7.35 -4.24
CA LEU A 345 -7.78 -6.77 -4.12
C LEU A 345 -7.76 -5.24 -4.19
N ASN A 346 -6.74 -4.61 -3.60
CA ASN A 346 -6.55 -3.16 -3.61
C ASN A 346 -5.10 -2.79 -3.94
N PRO A 347 -4.75 -2.68 -5.23
CA PRO A 347 -3.40 -2.32 -5.67
C PRO A 347 -2.92 -0.95 -5.19
N GLY A 348 -3.82 -0.06 -4.76
CA GLY A 348 -3.48 1.26 -4.22
C GLY A 348 -3.13 1.27 -2.73
N LEU A 349 -3.17 0.12 -2.04
CA LEU A 349 -2.86 0.02 -0.62
C LEU A 349 -1.34 -0.02 -0.41
N ALA A 350 -0.73 1.16 -0.40
CA ALA A 350 0.72 1.36 -0.31
C ALA A 350 1.38 0.58 0.84
N ASP A 351 0.83 0.68 2.05
CA ASP A 351 1.40 0.03 3.24
C ASP A 351 1.45 -1.50 3.09
N ALA A 352 0.46 -2.12 2.44
CA ALA A 352 0.45 -3.57 2.21
C ALA A 352 1.61 -4.02 1.30
N TRP A 353 1.95 -3.22 0.28
CA TRP A 353 3.11 -3.46 -0.57
C TRP A 353 4.43 -3.34 0.19
N TYR A 354 4.54 -2.35 1.08
CA TYR A 354 5.73 -2.16 1.92
C TYR A 354 5.96 -3.37 2.85
N TYR A 355 4.94 -3.78 3.61
CA TYR A 355 5.07 -4.94 4.51
C TYR A 355 5.33 -6.25 3.76
N LEU A 356 4.67 -6.44 2.61
CA LEU A 356 4.93 -7.60 1.74
C LEU A 356 6.38 -7.61 1.26
N GLY A 357 6.89 -6.47 0.78
CA GLY A 357 8.27 -6.33 0.32
C GLY A 357 9.30 -6.62 1.41
N GLY A 358 9.09 -6.10 2.63
CA GLY A 358 9.97 -6.36 3.77
C GLY A 358 10.00 -7.83 4.18
N LEU A 359 8.83 -8.46 4.32
CA LEU A 359 8.76 -9.88 4.70
C LEU A 359 9.36 -10.81 3.64
N LEU A 360 9.14 -10.51 2.35
CA LEU A 360 9.75 -11.28 1.27
C LEU A 360 11.26 -11.10 1.23
N SER A 361 11.77 -9.89 1.52
CA SER A 361 13.20 -9.64 1.63
C SER A 361 13.80 -10.46 2.76
N ASP A 362 13.16 -10.49 3.93
CA ASP A 362 13.56 -11.32 5.07
C ASP A 362 13.56 -12.83 4.75
N GLU A 363 12.64 -13.31 3.91
CA GLU A 363 12.59 -14.71 3.45
C GLU A 363 13.59 -15.04 2.33
N GLY A 364 14.35 -14.05 1.85
CA GLY A 364 15.29 -14.21 0.74
C GLY A 364 14.64 -14.23 -0.64
N SER A 365 13.35 -13.90 -0.74
CA SER A 365 12.60 -13.78 -2.01
C SER A 365 12.80 -12.40 -2.64
N TYR A 366 14.06 -12.06 -2.91
CA TYR A 366 14.50 -10.69 -3.23
C TYR A 366 13.87 -10.10 -4.50
N GLU A 367 13.59 -10.90 -5.54
CA GLU A 367 12.95 -10.41 -6.76
C GLU A 367 11.48 -10.04 -6.56
N GLU A 368 10.73 -10.82 -5.76
CA GLU A 368 9.34 -10.49 -5.43
C GLU A 368 9.28 -9.32 -4.44
N ALA A 369 10.24 -9.25 -3.52
CA ALA A 369 10.39 -8.14 -2.58
C ALA A 369 10.62 -6.81 -3.31
N THR A 370 11.58 -6.75 -4.24
CA THR A 370 11.85 -5.55 -5.05
C THR A 370 10.63 -5.14 -5.88
N THR A 371 9.93 -6.10 -6.50
CA THR A 371 8.69 -5.82 -7.24
C THR A 371 7.61 -5.20 -6.36
N SER A 372 7.47 -5.70 -5.12
CA SER A 372 6.52 -5.15 -4.15
C SER A 372 6.90 -3.73 -3.71
N LEU A 373 8.19 -3.49 -3.48
CA LEU A 373 8.70 -2.17 -3.11
C LEU A 373 8.58 -1.16 -4.26
N ASP A 374 8.74 -1.59 -5.50
CA ASP A 374 8.46 -0.74 -6.68
C ASP A 374 7.01 -0.28 -6.71
N LYS A 375 6.06 -1.15 -6.36
CA LYS A 375 4.64 -0.78 -6.26
C LYS A 375 4.38 0.21 -5.13
N MET A 376 5.03 0.04 -3.98
CA MET A 376 4.98 1.02 -2.90
C MET A 376 5.51 2.40 -3.36
N ILE A 377 6.67 2.42 -4.02
CA ILE A 377 7.32 3.64 -4.53
C ILE A 377 6.47 4.33 -5.62
N GLU A 378 5.81 3.56 -6.49
CA GLU A 378 4.89 4.09 -7.51
C GLU A 378 3.74 4.90 -6.87
N ILE A 379 3.24 4.43 -5.71
CA ILE A 379 2.12 5.08 -4.99
C ILE A 379 2.63 6.23 -4.10
N ARG A 380 3.77 6.03 -3.43
CA ARG A 380 4.35 6.96 -2.44
C ARG A 380 5.85 7.19 -2.70
N PRO A 381 6.20 7.97 -3.75
CA PRO A 381 7.60 8.26 -4.09
C PRO A 381 8.27 9.26 -3.12
N ASP A 382 7.51 9.82 -2.17
CA ASP A 382 7.95 10.81 -1.20
C ASP A 382 8.55 10.21 0.09
N LEU A 383 8.58 8.88 0.20
CA LEU A 383 9.02 8.15 1.39
C LEU A 383 10.41 7.56 1.19
N ALA A 384 11.32 7.78 2.14
CA ALA A 384 12.70 7.25 2.06
C ALA A 384 12.79 5.74 2.36
N ASP A 385 12.02 5.25 3.34
CA ASP A 385 12.03 3.86 3.81
C ASP A 385 11.90 2.79 2.71
N PRO A 386 10.97 2.91 1.73
CA PRO A 386 10.87 1.90 0.67
C PRO A 386 12.09 1.89 -0.27
N TYR A 387 12.73 3.03 -0.52
CA TYR A 387 13.98 3.08 -1.29
C TYR A 387 15.14 2.45 -0.52
N TYR A 388 15.24 2.73 0.79
CA TYR A 388 16.25 2.12 1.64
C TYR A 388 16.12 0.59 1.67
N LEU A 389 14.91 0.10 1.97
CA LEU A 389 14.63 -1.34 2.00
C LEU A 389 14.87 -1.99 0.64
N LYS A 390 14.45 -1.34 -0.46
CA LYS A 390 14.71 -1.82 -1.82
C LYS A 390 16.20 -1.91 -2.11
N GLY A 391 16.98 -0.89 -1.73
CA GLY A 391 18.42 -0.87 -1.88
C GLY A 391 19.12 -2.00 -1.11
N LEU A 392 18.70 -2.26 0.13
CA LEU A 392 19.16 -3.44 0.90
C LEU A 392 18.85 -4.75 0.17
N THR A 393 17.60 -4.92 -0.28
CA THR A 393 17.16 -6.12 -1.00
C THR A 393 17.96 -6.33 -2.30
N GLN A 394 18.25 -5.24 -3.03
CA GLN A 394 19.03 -5.29 -4.28
C GLN A 394 20.50 -5.62 -4.02
N TYR A 395 21.09 -5.11 -2.93
CA TYR A 395 22.43 -5.47 -2.50
C TYR A 395 22.52 -6.98 -2.21
N GLN A 396 21.56 -7.53 -1.46
CA GLN A 396 21.49 -8.98 -1.18
C GLN A 396 21.28 -9.84 -2.44
N LEU A 397 20.59 -9.29 -3.43
CA LEU A 397 20.40 -9.92 -4.74
C LEU A 397 21.69 -9.87 -5.61
N GLY A 398 22.69 -9.07 -5.24
CA GLY A 398 23.91 -8.84 -6.03
C GLY A 398 23.74 -7.79 -7.15
N ASN A 399 22.62 -7.06 -7.17
CA ASN A 399 22.36 -5.99 -8.14
C ASN A 399 22.90 -4.66 -7.61
N TYR A 400 24.23 -4.56 -7.46
CA TYR A 400 24.87 -3.45 -6.75
C TYR A 400 24.59 -2.07 -7.39
N GLN A 401 24.56 -1.98 -8.72
CA GLN A 401 24.23 -0.71 -9.38
C GLN A 401 22.80 -0.23 -9.07
N ASP A 402 21.81 -1.13 -9.07
CA ASP A 402 20.44 -0.74 -8.75
C ASP A 402 20.30 -0.42 -7.24
N ALA A 403 21.08 -1.11 -6.40
CA ALA A 403 21.14 -0.84 -4.97
C ALA A 403 21.68 0.57 -4.70
N GLU A 404 22.73 1.00 -5.40
CA GLU A 404 23.23 2.38 -5.33
C GLU A 404 22.14 3.39 -5.69
N ASP A 405 21.49 3.23 -6.84
CA ASP A 405 20.46 4.14 -7.31
C ASP A 405 19.35 4.30 -6.25
N SER A 406 18.89 3.19 -5.68
CA SER A 406 17.85 3.20 -4.63
C SER A 406 18.34 3.84 -3.33
N LEU A 407 19.55 3.54 -2.86
CA LEU A 407 20.11 4.10 -1.62
C LEU A 407 20.44 5.60 -1.75
N GLU A 408 20.88 6.05 -2.92
CA GLU A 408 21.05 7.47 -3.22
C GLU A 408 19.70 8.20 -3.16
N GLN A 409 18.63 7.63 -3.72
CA GLN A 409 17.29 8.21 -3.55
C GLN A 409 16.85 8.24 -2.07
N ALA A 410 17.09 7.16 -1.32
CA ALA A 410 16.75 7.10 0.11
C ALA A 410 17.45 8.20 0.92
N THR A 411 18.73 8.46 0.65
CA THR A 411 19.53 9.47 1.36
C THR A 411 19.26 10.90 0.90
N MET A 412 18.79 11.11 -0.34
CA MET A 412 18.35 12.41 -0.86
C MET A 412 16.98 12.84 -0.33
N LEU A 413 16.07 11.88 -0.14
CA LEU A 413 14.72 12.15 0.37
C LEU A 413 14.78 12.64 1.83
N ASN A 414 13.82 13.51 2.18
CA ASN A 414 13.88 14.38 3.35
C ASN A 414 14.41 13.68 4.62
N SER A 415 15.64 14.06 5.01
CA SER A 415 16.39 13.57 6.16
C SER A 415 15.65 13.56 7.52
N THR A 416 14.49 14.23 7.64
CA THR A 416 13.66 14.21 8.84
C THR A 416 12.79 12.96 9.00
N GLN A 417 12.68 12.10 7.98
CA GLN A 417 11.90 10.85 8.05
C GLN A 417 12.71 9.69 8.64
N MET A 418 14.00 9.60 8.31
CA MET A 418 14.90 8.56 8.81
C MET A 418 15.62 9.04 10.06
N THR A 419 15.86 8.13 11.02
CA THR A 419 16.75 8.43 12.15
C THR A 419 18.20 8.55 11.66
N ASP A 420 19.06 9.23 12.44
CA ASP A 420 20.49 9.30 12.10
C ASP A 420 21.12 7.89 11.98
N ASP A 421 20.64 6.93 12.77
CA ASP A 421 21.08 5.53 12.71
C ASP A 421 20.65 4.85 11.39
N ASP A 422 19.40 5.03 10.96
CA ASP A 422 18.92 4.45 9.70
C ASP A 422 19.62 5.09 8.50
N ARG A 423 19.85 6.41 8.53
CA ARG A 423 20.64 7.08 7.49
C ARG A 423 22.08 6.57 7.48
N SER A 424 22.69 6.36 8.65
CA SER A 424 24.03 5.79 8.75
C SER A 424 24.08 4.41 8.10
N LYS A 425 23.10 3.53 8.36
CA LYS A 425 23.00 2.22 7.70
C LYS A 425 22.82 2.34 6.20
N ALA A 426 22.00 3.27 5.72
CA ALA A 426 21.81 3.51 4.29
C ALA A 426 23.12 3.94 3.59
N PHE A 427 23.86 4.88 4.17
CA PHE A 427 25.17 5.29 3.66
C PHE A 427 26.20 4.17 3.75
N TYR A 428 26.18 3.37 4.81
CA TYR A 428 27.07 2.21 4.95
C TYR A 428 26.80 1.18 3.83
N THR A 429 25.55 0.79 3.60
CA THR A 429 25.21 -0.11 2.48
C THR A 429 25.50 0.52 1.12
N LEU A 430 25.34 1.84 0.97
CA LEU A 430 25.72 2.55 -0.26
C LEU A 430 27.22 2.44 -0.51
N GLY A 431 28.04 2.61 0.54
CA GLY A 431 29.49 2.41 0.49
C GLY A 431 29.85 0.98 0.07
N LEU A 432 29.23 -0.02 0.67
CA LEU A 432 29.44 -1.43 0.29
C LEU A 432 29.05 -1.70 -1.17
N SER A 433 27.90 -1.20 -1.64
CA SER A 433 27.49 -1.35 -3.05
C SER A 433 28.52 -0.72 -4.00
N LYS A 434 29.06 0.46 -3.66
CA LYS A 434 30.08 1.15 -4.46
C LYS A 434 31.41 0.41 -4.50
N VAL A 435 31.83 -0.22 -3.39
CA VAL A 435 33.00 -1.12 -3.39
C VAL A 435 32.80 -2.26 -4.38
N GLN A 436 31.63 -2.89 -4.39
CA GLN A 436 31.33 -4.00 -5.31
C GLN A 436 31.28 -3.58 -6.79
N ASN A 437 31.08 -2.29 -7.06
CA ASN A 437 31.12 -1.70 -8.40
C ASN A 437 32.49 -1.05 -8.74
N ASP A 438 33.52 -1.30 -7.94
CA ASP A 438 34.87 -0.73 -8.08
C ASP A 438 34.93 0.81 -8.00
N ASP A 439 33.92 1.48 -7.41
CA ASP A 439 33.89 2.92 -7.15
C ASP A 439 34.42 3.23 -5.73
N ASN A 440 35.71 3.01 -5.52
CA ASN A 440 36.35 3.26 -4.22
C ASN A 440 36.26 4.72 -3.77
N GLN A 441 36.24 5.68 -4.71
CA GLN A 441 36.11 7.09 -4.37
C GLN A 441 34.70 7.40 -3.82
N GLY A 442 33.65 6.95 -4.51
CA GLY A 442 32.29 7.12 -4.03
C GLY A 442 32.00 6.31 -2.76
N ALA A 443 32.60 5.12 -2.63
CA ALA A 443 32.50 4.33 -1.40
C ALA A 443 33.10 5.07 -0.19
N SER A 444 34.27 5.69 -0.35
CA SER A 444 34.91 6.52 0.67
C SER A 444 34.02 7.67 1.13
N GLU A 445 33.35 8.35 0.18
CA GLU A 445 32.41 9.44 0.48
C GLU A 445 31.19 8.94 1.26
N ALA A 446 30.62 7.81 0.85
CA ALA A 446 29.47 7.21 1.54
C ALA A 446 29.84 6.73 2.96
N PHE A 447 30.97 6.04 3.12
CA PHE A 447 31.42 5.62 4.45
C PHE A 447 31.74 6.80 5.38
N ALA A 448 32.31 7.88 4.85
CA ALA A 448 32.54 9.10 5.62
C ALA A 448 31.24 9.68 6.21
N GLU A 449 30.17 9.74 5.41
CA GLU A 449 28.85 10.16 5.90
C GLU A 449 28.29 9.17 6.93
N ALA A 450 28.45 7.86 6.69
CA ALA A 450 27.96 6.82 7.60
C ALA A 450 28.56 6.95 9.01
N VAL A 451 29.87 7.14 9.12
CA VAL A 451 30.58 7.25 10.41
C VAL A 451 30.37 8.60 11.09
N VAL A 452 30.09 9.67 10.33
CA VAL A 452 29.69 10.97 10.91
C VAL A 452 28.32 10.85 11.59
N LEU A 453 27.39 10.13 10.97
CA LEU A 453 26.04 9.91 11.49
C LEU A 453 26.01 8.94 12.67
N ASN A 454 26.80 7.87 12.62
CA ASN A 454 26.96 6.93 13.72
C ASN A 454 28.45 6.63 13.98
N ALA A 455 29.07 7.49 14.79
CA ALA A 455 30.48 7.35 15.15
C ALA A 455 30.78 6.12 16.03
N SER A 456 29.77 5.40 16.53
CA SER A 456 29.94 4.19 17.33
C SER A 456 29.95 2.90 16.52
N ASN A 457 29.80 2.98 15.19
CA ASN A 457 29.89 1.81 14.32
C ASN A 457 31.36 1.51 13.97
N ALA A 458 31.98 0.62 14.74
CA ALA A 458 33.39 0.24 14.54
C ALA A 458 33.65 -0.42 13.18
N VAL A 459 32.69 -1.21 12.67
CA VAL A 459 32.82 -1.90 11.38
C VAL A 459 32.85 -0.88 10.24
N ALA A 460 31.94 0.10 10.26
CA ALA A 460 31.95 1.18 9.27
C ALA A 460 33.26 1.99 9.27
N TRP A 461 33.84 2.26 10.44
CA TRP A 461 35.16 2.88 10.54
C TRP A 461 36.28 2.03 9.94
N ASN A 462 36.26 0.72 10.17
CA ASN A 462 37.24 -0.18 9.57
C ASN A 462 37.10 -0.21 8.05
N ASP A 463 35.90 -0.40 7.52
CA ASP A 463 35.67 -0.49 6.07
C ASP A 463 36.00 0.84 5.38
N TYR A 464 35.72 1.97 6.05
CA TYR A 464 36.18 3.28 5.61
C TYR A 464 37.72 3.35 5.52
N GLY A 465 38.42 2.86 6.55
CA GLY A 465 39.88 2.79 6.57
C GLY A 465 40.45 1.90 5.46
N VAL A 466 39.82 0.76 5.17
CA VAL A 466 40.23 -0.14 4.08
C VAL A 466 40.15 0.58 2.73
N VAL A 467 39.02 1.20 2.42
CA VAL A 467 38.85 1.94 1.15
C VAL A 467 39.81 3.13 1.06
N LEU A 468 40.03 3.86 2.15
CA LEU A 468 41.02 4.95 2.19
C LEU A 468 42.44 4.44 1.92
N ASN A 469 42.80 3.27 2.44
CA ASN A 469 44.10 2.65 2.21
C ASN A 469 44.27 2.22 0.74
N GLU A 470 43.21 1.72 0.09
CA GLU A 470 43.21 1.40 -1.34
C GLU A 470 43.31 2.64 -2.25
N LEU A 471 42.84 3.79 -1.76
CA LEU A 471 42.99 5.09 -2.43
C LEU A 471 44.35 5.77 -2.16
N ASP A 472 45.32 5.04 -1.58
CA ASP A 472 46.62 5.55 -1.12
C ASP A 472 46.51 6.69 -0.09
N ASN A 473 45.35 6.85 0.55
CA ASN A 473 45.15 7.84 1.60
C ASN A 473 45.45 7.27 3.01
N HIS A 474 46.70 6.83 3.18
CA HIS A 474 47.12 6.08 4.36
C HIS A 474 47.00 6.87 5.68
N ASP A 475 47.20 8.19 5.67
CA ASP A 475 47.12 9.02 6.89
C ASP A 475 45.69 9.11 7.44
N GLU A 476 44.69 9.21 6.56
CA GLU A 476 43.28 9.15 6.97
C GLU A 476 42.86 7.72 7.31
N ALA A 477 43.36 6.70 6.59
CA ALA A 477 43.09 5.30 6.89
C ALA A 477 43.54 4.91 8.30
N LEU A 478 44.74 5.35 8.73
CA LEU A 478 45.22 5.13 10.11
C LEU A 478 44.23 5.64 11.15
N LYS A 479 43.74 6.89 10.98
CA LYS A 479 42.77 7.50 11.91
C LYS A 479 41.49 6.68 11.96
N ALA A 480 40.99 6.24 10.81
CA ALA A 480 39.77 5.43 10.74
C ALA A 480 39.93 4.09 11.49
N PHE A 481 41.05 3.40 11.31
CA PHE A 481 41.34 2.18 12.08
C PHE A 481 41.53 2.43 13.57
N GLU A 482 42.16 3.54 13.96
CA GLU A 482 42.29 3.95 15.36
C GLU A 482 40.92 4.20 16.02
N GLU A 483 39.98 4.84 15.31
CA GLU A 483 38.60 5.02 15.78
C GLU A 483 37.89 3.65 15.90
N ALA A 484 38.02 2.76 14.92
CA ALA A 484 37.46 1.41 14.97
C ALA A 484 37.95 0.62 16.19
N ILE A 485 39.27 0.65 16.45
CA ILE A 485 39.92 0.00 17.60
C ILE A 485 39.51 0.68 18.92
N GLY A 486 39.37 2.00 18.92
CA GLY A 486 38.91 2.77 20.08
C GLY A 486 37.52 2.36 20.54
N ILE A 487 36.65 1.97 19.60
CA ILE A 487 35.30 1.48 19.86
C ILE A 487 35.31 -0.01 20.22
N SER A 488 36.02 -0.85 19.45
CA SER A 488 36.10 -2.30 19.65
C SER A 488 37.55 -2.79 19.55
N ALA A 489 38.24 -2.79 20.68
CA ALA A 489 39.67 -3.12 20.73
C ALA A 489 39.99 -4.61 20.55
N GLU A 490 39.01 -5.50 20.73
CA GLU A 490 39.19 -6.96 20.70
C GLU A 490 38.77 -7.57 19.34
N ASN A 491 38.91 -6.80 18.25
CA ASN A 491 38.73 -7.30 16.89
C ASN A 491 40.10 -7.39 16.18
N ALA A 492 40.54 -8.61 15.86
CA ALA A 492 41.84 -8.87 15.26
C ALA A 492 42.00 -8.22 13.87
N GLU A 493 40.92 -8.13 13.10
CA GLU A 493 40.93 -7.56 11.76
C GLU A 493 41.31 -6.08 11.77
N PHE A 494 40.83 -5.31 12.75
CA PHE A 494 41.11 -3.88 12.83
C PHE A 494 42.61 -3.63 13.10
N HIS A 495 43.22 -4.43 13.97
CA HIS A 495 44.67 -4.36 14.22
C HIS A 495 45.50 -4.85 13.04
N TYR A 496 45.02 -5.87 12.32
CA TYR A 496 45.66 -6.33 11.09
C TYR A 496 45.67 -5.23 10.03
N ASN A 497 44.52 -4.60 9.77
CA ASN A 497 44.41 -3.52 8.79
C ASN A 497 45.21 -2.27 9.18
N LEU A 498 45.24 -1.92 10.47
CA LEU A 498 46.14 -0.87 10.97
C LEU A 498 47.61 -1.21 10.68
N GLY A 499 48.02 -2.47 10.93
CA GLY A 499 49.38 -2.93 10.67
C GLY A 499 49.78 -2.90 9.20
N THR A 500 48.88 -3.29 8.28
CA THR A 500 49.16 -3.23 6.84
C THR A 500 49.33 -1.79 6.36
N THR A 501 48.49 -0.86 6.82
CA THR A 501 48.64 0.57 6.50
C THR A 501 49.92 1.18 7.08
N LEU A 502 50.32 0.80 8.30
CA LEU A 502 51.60 1.24 8.90
C LEU A 502 52.81 0.76 8.09
N ASN A 503 52.77 -0.46 7.55
CA ASN A 503 53.80 -0.95 6.63
C ASN A 503 53.85 -0.12 5.34
N SER A 504 52.70 0.21 4.74
CA SER A 504 52.63 1.09 3.56
C SER A 504 53.19 2.50 3.81
N LEU A 505 53.13 2.97 5.06
CA LEU A 505 53.73 4.23 5.52
C LEU A 505 55.20 4.12 5.93
N GLU A 506 55.85 2.99 5.64
CA GLU A 506 57.25 2.70 6.00
C GLU A 506 57.51 2.76 7.52
N LYS A 507 56.52 2.34 8.34
CA LYS A 507 56.62 2.23 9.80
C LYS A 507 56.55 0.78 10.29
N PRO A 508 57.51 -0.09 9.91
CA PRO A 508 57.43 -1.52 10.18
C PRO A 508 57.46 -1.88 11.68
N GLU A 509 58.10 -1.11 12.56
CA GLU A 509 58.07 -1.39 14.00
C GLU A 509 56.67 -1.22 14.62
N GLU A 510 55.95 -0.17 14.21
CA GLU A 510 54.58 0.07 14.65
C GLU A 510 53.64 -0.99 14.05
N ALA A 511 53.86 -1.36 12.77
CA ALA A 511 53.11 -2.41 12.10
C ALA A 511 53.24 -3.77 12.82
N ILE A 512 54.46 -4.15 13.24
CA ILE A 512 54.69 -5.38 14.01
C ILE A 512 53.90 -5.39 15.31
N ALA A 513 53.84 -4.26 16.03
CA ALA A 513 53.06 -4.17 17.26
C ALA A 513 51.57 -4.37 17.01
N SER A 514 51.03 -3.81 15.92
CA SER A 514 49.63 -4.02 15.52
C SER A 514 49.37 -5.47 15.12
N PHE A 515 50.26 -6.09 14.33
CA PHE A 515 50.13 -7.52 14.00
C PHE A 515 50.22 -8.43 15.22
N ASP A 516 51.10 -8.11 16.18
CA ASP A 516 51.19 -8.83 17.45
C ASP A 516 49.88 -8.75 18.22
N LYS A 517 49.22 -7.59 18.20
CA LYS A 517 47.91 -7.44 18.84
C LYS A 517 46.83 -8.24 18.11
N ALA A 518 46.81 -8.21 16.78
CA ALA A 518 45.92 -9.02 15.96
C ALA A 518 46.09 -10.52 16.28
N ILE A 519 47.35 -11.01 16.34
CA ILE A 519 47.69 -12.39 16.66
C ILE A 519 47.32 -12.78 18.09
N GLU A 520 47.48 -11.85 19.06
CA GLU A 520 47.07 -12.09 20.45
C GLU A 520 45.56 -12.33 20.57
N ILE A 521 44.77 -11.57 19.82
CA ILE A 521 43.31 -11.70 19.78
C ILE A 521 42.92 -12.97 19.03
N GLU A 522 43.37 -13.12 17.79
CA GLU A 522 43.10 -14.27 16.94
C GLU A 522 44.31 -14.61 16.04
N PRO A 523 45.05 -15.69 16.35
CA PRO A 523 46.16 -16.13 15.52
C PRO A 523 45.68 -16.57 14.13
N SER A 524 46.18 -15.93 13.08
CA SER A 524 45.87 -16.28 11.69
C SER A 524 47.12 -16.36 10.82
N PRO A 525 47.13 -17.20 9.75
CA PRO A 525 48.25 -17.27 8.81
C PRO A 525 48.59 -15.90 8.22
N ARG A 526 47.56 -15.11 7.84
CA ARG A 526 47.71 -13.76 7.27
C ARG A 526 48.45 -12.81 8.19
N ALA A 527 48.11 -12.79 9.48
CA ALA A 527 48.73 -11.88 10.44
C ALA A 527 50.20 -12.26 10.72
N TYR A 528 50.51 -13.55 10.82
CA TYR A 528 51.89 -14.01 10.97
C TYR A 528 52.73 -13.75 9.71
N LEU A 529 52.16 -13.92 8.52
CA LEU A 529 52.82 -13.58 7.25
C LEU A 529 53.16 -12.09 7.19
N ALA A 530 52.18 -11.22 7.46
CA ALA A 530 52.37 -9.77 7.45
C ALA A 530 53.41 -9.31 8.49
N LYS A 531 53.38 -9.88 9.70
CA LYS A 531 54.42 -9.67 10.72
C LYS A 531 55.81 -10.13 10.23
N GLY A 532 55.90 -11.32 9.64
CA GLY A 532 57.15 -11.87 9.12
C GLY A 532 57.75 -11.00 8.01
N MET A 533 56.90 -10.45 7.13
CA MET A 533 57.32 -9.50 6.10
C MET A 533 57.83 -8.18 6.69
N ALA A 534 57.14 -7.61 7.68
CA ALA A 534 57.60 -6.41 8.38
C ALA A 534 58.96 -6.62 9.07
N LEU A 535 59.16 -7.80 9.68
CA LEU A 535 60.45 -8.18 10.29
C LEU A 535 61.56 -8.38 9.26
N LEU A 536 61.24 -8.87 8.06
CA LEU A 536 62.21 -8.96 6.96
C LEU A 536 62.69 -7.58 6.49
N ILE A 537 61.81 -6.58 6.45
CA ILE A 537 62.16 -5.19 6.12
C ILE A 537 63.14 -4.63 7.15
N LEU A 538 62.97 -4.97 8.42
CA LEU A 538 63.87 -4.60 9.52
C LEU A 538 65.13 -5.46 9.63
N GLU A 539 65.32 -6.41 8.71
CA GLU A 539 66.41 -7.38 8.71
C GLU A 539 66.46 -8.25 10.00
N ASN A 540 65.34 -8.38 10.73
CA ASN A 540 65.22 -9.24 11.90
C ASN A 540 64.85 -10.67 11.46
N TYR A 541 65.80 -11.33 10.81
CA TYR A 541 65.57 -12.59 10.11
C TYR A 541 65.19 -13.76 11.03
N GLU A 542 65.71 -13.83 12.24
CA GLU A 542 65.37 -14.89 13.21
C GLU A 542 63.91 -14.82 13.66
N GLU A 543 63.42 -13.61 14.00
CA GLU A 543 62.01 -13.44 14.38
C GLU A 543 61.08 -13.59 13.17
N ALA A 544 61.50 -13.11 11.99
CA ALA A 544 60.75 -13.31 10.75
C ALA A 544 60.55 -14.80 10.45
N LEU A 545 61.62 -15.61 10.62
CA LEU A 545 61.54 -17.06 10.44
C LEU A 545 60.53 -17.69 11.41
N GLY A 546 60.54 -17.28 12.68
CA GLY A 546 59.58 -17.75 13.67
C GLY A 546 58.14 -17.40 13.33
N ALA A 547 57.90 -16.21 12.78
CA ALA A 547 56.58 -15.79 12.30
C ALA A 547 56.10 -16.66 11.12
N PHE A 548 56.94 -16.88 10.10
CA PHE A 548 56.58 -17.76 8.98
C PHE A 548 56.37 -19.22 9.40
N GLU A 549 57.16 -19.73 10.35
CA GLU A 549 56.94 -21.07 10.90
C GLU A 549 55.61 -21.18 11.66
N SER A 550 55.19 -20.11 12.35
CA SER A 550 53.89 -20.04 13.02
C SER A 550 52.75 -19.96 11.99
N ALA A 551 52.90 -19.18 10.92
CA ALA A 551 51.94 -19.14 9.81
C ALA A 551 51.77 -20.53 9.16
N ILE A 552 52.87 -21.20 8.83
CA ILE A 552 52.88 -22.54 8.23
C ILE A 552 52.28 -23.60 9.18
N ALA A 553 52.47 -23.45 10.49
CA ALA A 553 51.87 -24.35 11.46
C ALA A 553 50.33 -24.24 11.51
N LEU A 554 49.78 -23.08 11.13
CA LEU A 554 48.34 -22.88 10.99
C LEU A 554 47.83 -23.34 9.62
N ASP A 555 48.55 -23.01 8.55
CA ASP A 555 48.24 -23.43 7.19
C ASP A 555 49.54 -23.71 6.40
N ASP A 556 49.81 -24.99 6.15
CA ASP A 556 51.00 -25.42 5.42
C ASP A 556 50.79 -25.56 3.90
N THR A 557 49.60 -25.20 3.41
CA THR A 557 49.18 -25.38 2.01
C THR A 557 49.47 -24.17 1.13
N LYS A 558 49.72 -23.00 1.73
CA LYS A 558 49.97 -21.75 1.01
C LYS A 558 51.44 -21.65 0.57
N ALA A 559 51.65 -21.55 -0.74
CA ALA A 559 52.98 -21.62 -1.37
C ALA A 559 53.88 -20.42 -1.02
N ASP A 560 53.27 -19.25 -0.87
CA ASP A 560 53.89 -17.99 -0.49
C ASP A 560 54.56 -18.05 0.88
N LEU A 561 53.92 -18.65 1.90
CA LEU A 561 54.50 -18.84 3.23
C LEU A 561 55.82 -19.61 3.18
N TRP A 562 55.88 -20.68 2.37
CA TRP A 562 57.08 -21.48 2.19
C TRP A 562 58.18 -20.73 1.44
N ALA A 563 57.82 -19.90 0.45
CA ALA A 563 58.78 -19.08 -0.26
C ALA A 563 59.36 -17.97 0.63
N GLN A 564 58.53 -17.31 1.47
CA GLN A 564 59.02 -16.32 2.41
C GLN A 564 59.91 -16.94 3.50
N LYS A 565 59.58 -18.15 3.97
CA LYS A 565 60.47 -18.95 4.81
C LYS A 565 61.81 -19.23 4.12
N ALA A 566 61.79 -19.62 2.85
CA ALA A 566 63.01 -19.90 2.09
C ALA A 566 63.91 -18.66 1.93
N LEU A 567 63.32 -17.50 1.60
CA LEU A 567 64.04 -16.23 1.50
C LEU A 567 64.70 -15.88 2.83
N THR A 568 63.97 -16.02 3.93
CA THR A 568 64.47 -15.73 5.28
C THR A 568 65.62 -16.65 5.68
N LEU A 569 65.49 -17.97 5.44
CA LEU A 569 66.56 -18.94 5.68
C LEU A 569 67.81 -18.65 4.84
N TYR A 570 67.63 -18.21 3.60
CA TYR A 570 68.73 -17.80 2.75
C TYR A 570 69.48 -16.59 3.32
N LYS A 571 68.76 -15.56 3.79
CA LYS A 571 69.35 -14.38 4.46
C LYS A 571 70.10 -14.74 5.76
N LEU A 572 69.66 -15.80 6.45
CA LEU A 572 70.34 -16.39 7.61
C LEU A 572 71.54 -17.28 7.26
N ASN A 573 71.90 -17.40 5.98
CA ASN A 573 72.93 -18.33 5.47
C ASN A 573 72.64 -19.83 5.74
N ARG A 574 71.37 -20.20 5.85
CA ARG A 574 70.90 -21.59 6.04
C ARG A 574 70.46 -22.19 4.71
N THR A 575 71.39 -22.27 3.76
CA THR A 575 71.13 -22.59 2.33
C THR A 575 70.42 -23.92 2.11
N ASP A 576 70.82 -25.00 2.81
CA ASP A 576 70.20 -26.32 2.64
C ASP A 576 68.71 -26.33 3.05
N GLU A 577 68.39 -25.59 4.11
CA GLU A 577 67.03 -25.45 4.62
C GLU A 577 66.20 -24.52 3.72
N ALA A 578 66.82 -23.45 3.20
CA ALA A 578 66.20 -22.57 2.21
C ALA A 578 65.83 -23.35 0.93
N LEU A 579 66.72 -24.22 0.44
CA LEU A 579 66.43 -25.12 -0.69
C LEU A 579 65.30 -26.09 -0.40
N ALA A 580 65.22 -26.64 0.81
CA ALA A 580 64.11 -27.51 1.20
C ALA A 580 62.78 -26.75 1.21
N ALA A 581 62.75 -25.53 1.77
CA ALA A 581 61.56 -24.69 1.82
C ALA A 581 61.10 -24.23 0.43
N ILE A 582 62.01 -23.81 -0.46
CA ILE A 582 61.63 -23.37 -1.81
C ILE A 582 61.15 -24.52 -2.70
N ASN A 583 61.70 -25.72 -2.53
CA ASN A 583 61.18 -26.91 -3.21
C ASN A 583 59.78 -27.29 -2.70
N LYS A 584 59.48 -27.01 -1.43
CA LYS A 584 58.13 -27.18 -0.88
C LYS A 584 57.16 -26.17 -1.47
N ALA A 585 57.53 -24.89 -1.58
CA ALA A 585 56.73 -23.87 -2.29
C ALA A 585 56.43 -24.29 -3.74
N LEU A 586 57.46 -24.69 -4.50
CA LEU A 586 57.32 -25.16 -5.89
C LEU A 586 56.54 -26.47 -6.03
N SER A 587 56.34 -27.24 -4.95
CA SER A 587 55.47 -28.42 -5.01
C SER A 587 53.98 -28.07 -5.07
N TYR A 588 53.62 -26.84 -4.70
CA TYR A 588 52.26 -26.30 -4.81
C TYR A 588 52.05 -25.57 -6.12
N ASP A 589 53.04 -24.79 -6.58
CA ASP A 589 53.06 -24.18 -7.91
C ASP A 589 54.45 -24.30 -8.54
N GLU A 590 54.61 -25.28 -9.43
CA GLU A 590 55.87 -25.54 -10.15
C GLU A 590 56.24 -24.41 -11.14
N SER A 591 55.28 -23.57 -11.50
CA SER A 591 55.43 -22.49 -12.49
C SER A 591 55.60 -21.10 -11.87
N TRP A 592 55.56 -20.99 -10.54
CA TRP A 592 55.63 -19.71 -9.86
C TRP A 592 57.01 -19.06 -10.02
N GLN A 593 57.05 -18.01 -10.86
CA GLN A 593 58.29 -17.38 -11.30
C GLN A 593 59.14 -16.85 -10.14
N TYR A 594 58.51 -16.22 -9.14
CA TYR A 594 59.21 -15.74 -7.94
C TYR A 594 59.94 -16.86 -7.21
N ALA A 595 59.30 -18.03 -7.03
CA ALA A 595 59.92 -19.15 -6.35
C ALA A 595 61.05 -19.80 -7.17
N LEU A 596 60.92 -19.83 -8.50
CA LEU A 596 61.98 -20.29 -9.39
C LEU A 596 63.20 -19.37 -9.36
N ASP A 597 62.99 -18.06 -9.38
CA ASP A 597 64.06 -17.06 -9.32
C ASP A 597 64.76 -17.06 -7.96
N LEU A 598 63.98 -17.19 -6.88
CA LEU A 598 64.52 -17.36 -5.52
C LEU A 598 65.33 -18.67 -5.40
N LYS A 599 64.86 -19.78 -5.99
CA LYS A 599 65.63 -21.03 -6.02
C LYS A 599 66.95 -20.87 -6.77
N ALA A 600 66.93 -20.23 -7.94
CA ALA A 600 68.14 -19.96 -8.73
C ALA A 600 69.14 -19.07 -7.96
N LEU A 601 68.65 -18.06 -7.24
CA LEU A 601 69.47 -17.22 -6.35
C LEU A 601 70.11 -18.04 -5.22
N ILE A 602 69.34 -18.93 -4.59
CA ILE A 602 69.84 -19.80 -3.51
C ILE A 602 70.92 -20.76 -4.03
N GLU A 603 70.74 -21.33 -5.24
CA GLU A 603 71.69 -22.25 -5.87
C GLU A 603 72.94 -21.55 -6.44
N ASN A 604 72.82 -20.29 -6.88
CA ASN A 604 73.90 -19.53 -7.49
C ASN A 604 73.92 -18.04 -7.05
N PRO A 605 74.50 -17.74 -5.87
CA PRO A 605 74.49 -16.39 -5.28
C PRO A 605 75.18 -15.30 -6.11
N GLU A 606 76.11 -15.67 -7.00
CA GLU A 606 76.84 -14.71 -7.85
C GLU A 606 76.03 -14.21 -9.06
N SER A 607 74.82 -14.75 -9.28
CA SER A 607 74.03 -14.52 -10.49
C SER A 607 72.84 -13.57 -10.35
N GLY A 608 72.48 -13.12 -9.14
CA GLY A 608 71.24 -12.39 -8.89
C GLY A 608 71.37 -11.15 -8.00
N ASN A 609 70.53 -10.15 -8.27
CA ASN A 609 70.39 -8.95 -7.45
C ASN A 609 69.31 -9.22 -6.37
N THR A 610 69.71 -9.35 -5.11
CA THR A 610 68.78 -9.64 -3.99
C THR A 610 67.72 -8.56 -3.75
N THR A 611 67.95 -7.36 -4.28
CA THR A 611 67.08 -6.18 -4.12
C THR A 611 65.80 -6.30 -4.96
N GLU A 612 65.84 -7.01 -6.09
CA GLU A 612 64.73 -7.16 -7.03
C GLU A 612 63.68 -8.17 -6.51
N LEU A 613 64.13 -9.22 -5.81
CA LEU A 613 63.24 -10.19 -5.14
C LEU A 613 62.61 -9.66 -3.84
N GLN A 614 63.12 -8.57 -3.25
CA GLN A 614 62.46 -7.91 -2.12
C GLN A 614 61.32 -7.00 -2.59
N SER A 615 61.43 -6.39 -3.77
CA SER A 615 60.36 -5.55 -4.35
C SER A 615 59.27 -6.34 -5.05
N ASP A 616 59.60 -7.54 -5.55
CA ASP A 616 58.68 -8.40 -6.31
C ASP A 616 58.05 -9.52 -5.45
N ALA A 617 58.22 -9.47 -4.13
CA ALA A 617 57.46 -10.34 -3.23
C ALA A 617 55.97 -10.15 -3.52
N PRO A 618 55.15 -11.22 -3.60
CA PRO A 618 53.74 -11.09 -3.91
C PRO A 618 53.13 -10.07 -2.95
N ALA A 619 52.43 -9.08 -3.52
CA ALA A 619 51.56 -8.22 -2.74
C ALA A 619 50.70 -9.13 -1.87
N LEU A 620 50.54 -8.78 -0.60
CA LEU A 620 49.55 -9.44 0.26
C LEU A 620 48.22 -9.36 -0.49
N GLU A 621 47.80 -10.43 -1.15
CA GLU A 621 46.52 -10.46 -1.86
C GLU A 621 45.46 -10.24 -0.78
N MET A 622 44.88 -9.04 -0.77
CA MET A 622 43.90 -8.60 0.22
C MET A 622 42.53 -9.29 0.05
N ASN A 623 42.38 -10.18 -0.93
CA ASN A 623 41.09 -10.77 -1.31
C ASN A 623 41.05 -12.29 -1.09
N GLU A 624 40.69 -12.70 0.13
CA GLU A 624 39.81 -13.86 0.34
C GLU A 624 38.62 -13.36 1.17
N SER A 625 37.67 -12.71 0.50
CA SER A 625 36.38 -12.27 1.07
C SER A 625 35.39 -13.43 1.29
N GLU A 626 35.86 -14.65 1.61
CA GLU A 626 35.01 -15.84 1.71
C GLU A 626 34.57 -16.25 3.12
N GLU A 627 35.06 -15.63 4.21
CA GLU A 627 34.70 -16.08 5.58
C GLU A 627 33.95 -15.07 6.49
N SER A 628 33.72 -13.82 6.08
CA SER A 628 33.06 -12.83 6.95
C SER A 628 31.52 -12.80 6.88
N SER A 629 30.87 -13.59 6.01
CA SER A 629 29.40 -13.58 5.87
C SER A 629 28.65 -14.45 6.89
N GLU A 630 29.32 -15.25 7.72
CA GLU A 630 28.63 -16.16 8.66
C GLU A 630 28.40 -15.61 10.08
N ASN A 631 28.93 -14.43 10.45
CA ASN A 631 28.74 -13.87 11.80
C ASN A 631 28.19 -12.44 11.79
N SER A 632 26.98 -12.26 11.23
CA SER A 632 26.11 -11.15 11.62
C SER A 632 24.66 -11.63 11.72
N ASN A 633 24.28 -12.01 12.94
CA ASN A 633 22.89 -12.09 13.40
C ASN A 633 22.70 -11.05 14.49
#